data_AF-A0A2V6RM07-F1
#
_entry.id   AF-A0A2V6RM07-F1
#
_cell.length_a   1.000
_cell.length_b   1.000
_cell.length_c   1.000
_cell.angle_alpha   90.00
_cell.angle_beta   90.00
_cell.angle_gamma   90.00
#
_symmetry.space_group_name_H-M   'P 1'
#
loop_
_entity.id
_entity.type
_entity.pdbx_description
1 polymer ?
#
loop_
_entity_poly.entity_id
_entity_poly.type
_entity_poly.pdbx_seq_one_letter_code
_entity_poly.pdbx_strand_id
1 'polypeptide(L)'
;EPAVLRIFEAKDRPRGNPLIVHLAEAAQLATVAADVSTRARDVAARFWPGPLTLVLPRAAAVPLVTTGGLDTVAVRVPDHPVAWALIEAAGVPIAAPSANRSGRPSPTRAGHVRDDLDGRIELILDGGPTPVGVESTVLDMTGESPLLLRPGGVPLEALREALGPVRVVAGADHEAAGRSPGLRYRHYAPRAEVVLVDPGAGETAVQPWLAAGRPVALVSQRLIALERPRLTVRVMPADLDAYARDLFALLRELDTAGVEIIVVEAVPERGLGRTIMDRLRRAAAPS
;
A
#
# COMPACT_ATOMS: atom_id res chain seq x y z
N GLU A 1 18.77 5.40 -14.79
CA GLU A 1 18.47 3.95 -14.89
C GLU A 1 19.19 3.09 -13.85
N PRO A 2 20.53 3.12 -13.69
CA PRO A 2 21.23 2.24 -12.74
C PRO A 2 20.75 2.37 -11.29
N ALA A 3 20.49 3.60 -10.82
CA ALA A 3 19.93 3.84 -9.48
C ALA A 3 18.55 3.18 -9.27
N VAL A 4 17.73 3.12 -10.32
CA VAL A 4 16.39 2.48 -10.25
C VAL A 4 16.53 0.96 -10.17
N LEU A 5 17.50 0.35 -10.87
CA LEU A 5 17.77 -1.09 -10.77
C LEU A 5 18.13 -1.52 -9.34
N ARG A 6 18.89 -0.69 -8.62
CA ARG A 6 19.26 -0.95 -7.22
C ARG A 6 18.05 -1.05 -6.29
N ILE A 7 16.94 -0.35 -6.59
CA ILE A 7 15.67 -0.48 -5.83
C ILE A 7 15.14 -1.91 -5.95
N PHE A 8 15.17 -2.49 -7.15
CA PHE A 8 14.70 -3.85 -7.37
C PHE A 8 15.59 -4.87 -6.66
N GLU A 9 16.90 -4.67 -6.70
CA GLU A 9 17.89 -5.52 -6.03
C GLU A 9 17.79 -5.45 -4.50
N ALA A 10 17.73 -4.26 -3.90
CA ALA A 10 17.65 -4.12 -2.45
C ALA A 10 16.40 -4.82 -1.88
N LYS A 11 15.29 -4.81 -2.64
CA LYS A 11 13.98 -5.31 -2.20
C LYS A 11 13.69 -6.75 -2.60
N ASP A 12 14.52 -7.38 -3.42
CA ASP A 12 14.18 -8.60 -4.20
C ASP A 12 12.83 -8.46 -4.91
N ARG A 13 12.64 -7.32 -5.59
CA ARG A 13 11.39 -7.01 -6.30
C ARG A 13 11.50 -7.46 -7.77
N PRO A 14 10.45 -8.10 -8.34
CA PRO A 14 10.41 -8.40 -9.77
C PRO A 14 10.48 -7.13 -10.63
N ARG A 15 11.35 -7.13 -11.65
CA ARG A 15 11.59 -5.97 -12.54
C ARG A 15 10.35 -5.53 -13.33
N GLY A 16 9.42 -6.44 -13.60
CA GLY A 16 8.16 -6.13 -14.28
C GLY A 16 7.13 -5.41 -13.41
N ASN A 17 7.41 -5.13 -12.14
CA ASN A 17 6.48 -4.46 -11.23
C ASN A 17 6.82 -2.96 -11.16
N PRO A 18 6.01 -2.07 -11.78
CA PRO A 18 6.35 -0.65 -11.94
C PRO A 18 6.58 0.05 -10.61
N LEU A 19 7.26 1.20 -10.66
CA LEU A 19 7.51 2.09 -9.53
C LEU A 19 6.67 3.36 -9.67
N ILE A 20 6.38 4.00 -8.54
CA ILE A 20 5.72 5.31 -8.52
C ILE A 20 6.81 6.38 -8.50
N VAL A 21 6.72 7.34 -9.41
CA VAL A 21 7.57 8.53 -9.46
C VAL A 21 6.97 9.60 -8.55
N HIS A 22 7.79 10.13 -7.66
CA HIS A 22 7.44 11.17 -6.71
C HIS A 22 8.00 12.50 -7.18
N LEU A 23 7.14 13.51 -7.17
CA LEU A 23 7.45 14.90 -7.52
C LEU A 23 7.33 15.78 -6.27
N ALA A 24 8.05 16.89 -6.23
CA ALA A 24 7.89 17.90 -5.17
C ALA A 24 6.61 18.71 -5.39
N GLU A 25 6.25 18.95 -6.65
CA GLU A 25 5.06 19.73 -7.03
C GLU A 25 4.42 19.24 -8.33
N ALA A 26 3.14 19.58 -8.52
CA ALA A 26 2.38 19.18 -9.70
C ALA A 26 2.92 19.79 -11.01
N ALA A 27 3.58 20.95 -10.95
CA ALA A 27 4.15 21.61 -12.13
C ALA A 27 5.23 20.76 -12.82
N GLN A 28 5.89 19.87 -12.07
CA GLN A 28 6.91 18.96 -12.60
C GLN A 28 6.32 17.80 -13.41
N LEU A 29 5.00 17.65 -13.50
CA LEU A 29 4.35 16.51 -14.14
C LEU A 29 4.79 16.31 -15.60
N ALA A 30 5.01 17.40 -16.34
CA ALA A 30 5.46 17.37 -17.74
C ALA A 30 6.88 16.77 -17.92
N THR A 31 7.67 16.67 -16.83
CA THR A 31 9.00 16.04 -16.88
C THR A 31 8.93 14.52 -16.93
N VAL A 32 7.81 13.92 -16.51
CA VAL A 32 7.65 12.47 -16.36
C VAL A 32 6.47 11.89 -17.13
N ALA A 33 5.45 12.69 -17.43
CA ALA A 33 4.25 12.27 -18.15
C ALA A 33 4.04 13.08 -19.43
N ALA A 34 3.57 12.41 -20.48
CA ALA A 34 3.16 13.00 -21.76
C ALA A 34 1.63 13.06 -21.86
N ASP A 35 1.11 13.92 -22.74
CA ASP A 35 -0.31 13.98 -23.13
C ASP A 35 -1.29 13.96 -21.95
N VAL A 36 -0.93 14.62 -20.84
CA VAL A 36 -1.77 14.68 -19.64
C VAL A 36 -3.07 15.39 -19.99
N SER A 37 -4.21 14.74 -19.77
CA SER A 37 -5.53 15.33 -20.05
C SER A 37 -5.86 16.45 -19.04
N THR A 38 -6.74 17.38 -19.42
CA THR A 38 -7.25 18.42 -18.50
C THR A 38 -7.88 17.78 -17.25
N ARG A 39 -8.68 16.73 -17.46
CA ARG A 39 -9.30 15.97 -16.36
C ARG A 39 -8.27 15.38 -15.39
N ALA A 40 -7.15 14.85 -15.89
CA ALA A 40 -6.08 14.36 -15.02
C ALA A 40 -5.40 15.49 -14.22
N ARG A 41 -5.22 16.67 -14.83
CA ARG A 41 -4.70 17.86 -14.13
C ARG A 41 -5.67 18.35 -13.05
N ASP A 42 -6.96 18.36 -13.31
CA ASP A 42 -7.98 18.80 -12.34
C ASP A 42 -8.01 17.87 -11.11
N VAL A 43 -7.92 16.56 -11.34
CA VAL A 43 -7.80 15.56 -10.27
C VAL A 43 -6.51 15.76 -9.48
N ALA A 44 -5.38 15.93 -10.17
CA ALA A 44 -4.11 16.23 -9.51
C ALA A 44 -4.23 17.48 -8.64
N ALA A 45 -4.78 18.58 -9.16
CA ALA A 45 -4.94 19.83 -8.42
C ALA A 45 -5.83 19.69 -7.17
N ARG A 46 -6.80 18.76 -7.17
CA ARG A 46 -7.68 18.52 -6.03
C ARG A 46 -7.07 17.63 -4.94
N PHE A 47 -6.24 16.66 -5.32
CA PHE A 47 -5.74 15.63 -4.40
C PHE A 47 -4.22 15.65 -4.18
N TRP A 48 -3.49 16.54 -4.86
CA TRP A 48 -2.07 16.77 -4.63
C TRP A 48 -1.82 18.11 -3.94
N PRO A 49 -0.88 18.16 -2.99
CA PRO A 49 -0.15 17.02 -2.43
C PRO A 49 -1.08 16.07 -1.66
N GLY A 50 -0.83 14.76 -1.72
CA GLY A 50 -1.69 13.80 -1.03
C GLY A 50 -1.52 12.35 -1.44
N PRO A 51 -2.35 11.43 -0.88
CA PRO A 51 -2.23 10.00 -1.08
C PRO A 51 -2.89 9.51 -2.38
N LEU A 52 -2.88 10.32 -3.45
CA LEU A 52 -3.35 9.92 -4.78
C LEU A 52 -2.16 9.70 -5.72
N THR A 53 -2.20 8.62 -6.49
CA THR A 53 -1.27 8.32 -7.58
C THR A 53 -2.06 8.22 -8.88
N LEU A 54 -1.60 8.91 -9.91
CA LEU A 54 -2.19 8.87 -11.24
C LEU A 54 -1.31 8.01 -12.16
N VAL A 55 -1.93 7.10 -12.92
CA VAL A 55 -1.29 6.45 -14.06
C VAL A 55 -1.59 7.26 -15.32
N LEU A 56 -0.53 7.68 -16.01
CA LEU A 56 -0.55 8.61 -17.12
C LEU A 56 0.34 8.10 -18.26
N PRO A 57 0.21 8.60 -19.50
CA PRO A 57 1.17 8.30 -20.56
C PRO A 57 2.58 8.71 -20.15
N ARG A 58 3.57 7.84 -20.36
CA ARG A 58 4.96 8.03 -19.94
C ARG A 58 5.66 9.02 -20.87
N ALA A 59 6.38 10.00 -20.30
CA ALA A 59 7.32 10.81 -21.08
C ALA A 59 8.58 10.01 -21.43
N ALA A 60 9.16 10.27 -22.61
CA ALA A 60 10.34 9.54 -23.10
C ALA A 60 11.53 9.56 -22.11
N ALA A 61 11.67 10.62 -21.32
CA ALA A 61 12.72 10.79 -20.31
C ALA A 61 12.66 9.79 -19.14
N VAL A 62 11.50 9.18 -18.87
CA VAL A 62 11.35 8.19 -17.78
C VAL A 62 11.90 6.83 -18.23
N PRO A 63 12.94 6.27 -17.59
CA PRO A 63 13.50 4.99 -18.02
C PRO A 63 12.47 3.85 -17.96
N LEU A 64 12.46 2.96 -18.95
CA LEU A 64 11.51 1.83 -19.02
C LEU A 64 11.55 0.90 -17.80
N VAL A 65 12.72 0.76 -17.16
CA VAL A 65 12.84 -0.01 -15.91
C VAL A 65 11.95 0.55 -14.79
N THR A 66 11.66 1.86 -14.81
CA THR A 66 10.79 2.52 -13.84
C THR A 66 9.35 2.09 -14.00
N THR A 67 8.93 1.85 -15.26
CA THR A 67 7.54 1.53 -15.61
C THR A 67 7.32 0.03 -15.83
N GLY A 68 8.33 -0.81 -15.56
CA GLY A 68 8.24 -2.24 -15.84
C GLY A 68 8.11 -2.55 -17.33
N GLY A 69 8.60 -1.65 -18.20
CA GLY A 69 8.48 -1.76 -19.65
C GLY A 69 7.18 -1.19 -20.24
N LEU A 70 6.33 -0.57 -19.42
CA LEU A 70 5.06 -0.01 -19.88
C LEU A 70 5.21 1.39 -20.48
N ASP A 71 4.27 1.74 -21.37
CA ASP A 71 4.11 3.08 -21.95
C ASP A 71 3.41 4.06 -21.01
N THR A 72 3.10 3.64 -19.78
CA THR A 72 2.48 4.46 -18.74
C THR A 72 3.39 4.60 -17.54
N VAL A 73 3.26 5.72 -16.83
CA VAL A 73 3.98 6.03 -15.59
C VAL A 73 3.01 6.30 -14.47
N ALA A 74 3.29 5.79 -13.28
CA ALA A 74 2.57 6.12 -12.06
C ALA A 74 3.25 7.30 -11.37
N VAL A 75 2.53 8.38 -11.10
CA VAL A 75 3.09 9.63 -10.55
C VAL A 75 2.29 10.08 -9.33
N ARG A 76 2.96 10.67 -8.33
CA ARG A 76 2.30 11.41 -7.24
C ARG A 76 3.13 12.57 -6.72
N VAL A 77 2.46 13.52 -6.07
CA VAL A 77 3.09 14.48 -5.15
C VAL A 77 2.74 14.04 -3.72
N PRO A 78 3.71 13.52 -2.92
CA PRO A 78 3.44 13.11 -1.55
C PRO A 78 3.04 14.32 -0.70
N ASP A 79 2.27 14.12 0.37
CA ASP A 79 2.02 15.16 1.38
C ASP A 79 2.86 14.88 2.62
N HIS A 80 4.16 15.20 2.55
CA HIS A 80 5.08 14.98 3.66
C HIS A 80 6.32 15.88 3.55
N PRO A 81 6.65 16.69 4.57
CA PRO A 81 7.71 17.69 4.50
C PRO A 81 9.10 17.07 4.25
N VAL A 82 9.41 15.92 4.89
CA VAL A 82 10.68 15.21 4.65
C VAL A 82 10.79 14.68 3.23
N ALA A 83 9.66 14.28 2.61
CA ALA A 83 9.68 13.77 1.24
C ALA A 83 9.91 14.92 0.25
N TRP A 84 9.29 16.08 0.46
CA TRP A 84 9.57 17.28 -0.35
C TRP A 84 11.01 17.73 -0.22
N ALA A 85 11.50 17.90 1.01
CA ALA A 85 12.87 18.33 1.25
C ALA A 85 13.89 17.38 0.58
N LEU A 86 13.62 16.08 0.57
CA LEU A 86 14.46 15.11 -0.14
C LEU A 86 14.39 15.28 -1.66
N ILE A 87 13.20 15.40 -2.25
CA ILE A 87 13.03 15.54 -3.70
C ILE A 87 13.63 16.87 -4.19
N GLU A 88 13.43 17.95 -3.45
CA GLU A 88 14.01 19.27 -3.72
C GLU A 88 15.53 19.23 -3.63
N ALA A 89 16.09 18.66 -2.55
CA ALA A 89 17.54 18.54 -2.38
C ALA A 89 18.18 17.64 -3.46
N ALA A 90 17.46 16.61 -3.92
CA ALA A 90 17.92 15.76 -5.01
C ALA A 90 17.86 16.47 -6.39
N GLY A 91 17.01 17.48 -6.54
CA GLY A 91 16.83 18.22 -7.79
C GLY A 91 16.22 17.39 -8.94
N VAL A 92 15.71 16.18 -8.66
CA VAL A 92 15.16 15.26 -9.65
C VAL A 92 13.95 14.49 -9.10
N PRO A 93 13.00 14.06 -9.95
CA PRO A 93 11.95 13.13 -9.56
C PRO A 93 12.50 11.83 -8.94
N ILE A 94 11.85 11.32 -7.89
CA ILE A 94 12.29 10.12 -7.16
C ILE A 94 11.35 8.94 -7.43
N ALA A 95 11.86 7.90 -8.08
CA ALA A 95 11.15 6.63 -8.19
C ALA A 95 11.22 5.88 -6.84
N ALA A 96 10.07 5.57 -6.24
CA ALA A 96 10.02 4.89 -4.94
C ALA A 96 8.80 3.95 -4.82
N PRO A 97 9.00 2.67 -4.52
CA PRO A 97 7.97 1.78 -3.98
C PRO A 97 7.90 1.91 -2.45
N SER A 98 7.08 1.09 -1.78
CA SER A 98 7.17 0.92 -0.33
C SER A 98 8.57 0.40 0.08
N ALA A 99 9.09 0.78 1.25
CA ALA A 99 10.48 0.49 1.66
C ALA A 99 10.65 -0.86 2.42
N ASN A 100 9.96 -1.91 1.99
CA ASN A 100 10.03 -3.26 2.57
C ASN A 100 10.68 -4.28 1.61
N ARG A 101 11.08 -5.43 2.14
CA ARG A 101 11.37 -6.61 1.30
C ARG A 101 10.09 -7.03 0.58
N SER A 102 10.19 -7.39 -0.70
CA SER A 102 9.02 -7.72 -1.53
C SER A 102 8.15 -8.80 -0.86
N GLY A 103 6.84 -8.59 -0.83
CA GLY A 103 5.86 -9.49 -0.18
C GLY A 103 5.52 -9.14 1.27
N ARG A 104 6.46 -8.61 2.06
CA ARG A 104 6.23 -8.25 3.49
C ARG A 104 5.21 -7.11 3.66
N PRO A 105 4.62 -6.91 4.86
CA PRO A 105 3.78 -5.75 5.14
C PRO A 105 4.52 -4.45 4.87
N SER A 106 3.86 -3.42 4.33
CA SER A 106 4.54 -2.15 4.04
C SER A 106 5.06 -1.49 5.32
N PRO A 107 6.18 -0.74 5.27
CA PRO A 107 6.73 -0.11 6.45
C PRO A 107 6.00 1.21 6.74
N THR A 108 5.51 1.35 7.96
CA THR A 108 4.90 2.60 8.47
C THR A 108 5.75 3.35 9.49
N ARG A 109 6.97 2.86 9.79
CA ARG A 109 7.95 3.45 10.73
C ARG A 109 9.36 3.16 10.25
N ALA A 110 10.35 3.98 10.61
CA ALA A 110 11.74 3.77 10.22
C ALA A 110 12.32 2.43 10.71
N GLY A 111 11.92 1.97 11.90
CA GLY A 111 12.29 0.64 12.41
C GLY A 111 11.90 -0.49 11.45
N HIS A 112 10.69 -0.43 10.86
CA HIS A 112 10.25 -1.43 9.88
C HIS A 112 11.10 -1.44 8.60
N VAL A 113 11.63 -0.27 8.20
CA VAL A 113 12.55 -0.17 7.07
C VAL A 113 13.90 -0.78 7.41
N ARG A 114 14.42 -0.51 8.61
CA ARG A 114 15.67 -1.09 9.11
C ARG A 114 15.57 -2.61 9.18
N ASP A 115 14.49 -3.16 9.74
CA ASP A 115 14.29 -4.62 9.84
C ASP A 115 14.32 -5.35 8.48
N ASP A 116 14.02 -4.63 7.39
CA ASP A 116 13.91 -5.18 6.05
C ASP A 116 15.14 -4.91 5.18
N LEU A 117 15.73 -3.72 5.30
CA LEU A 117 16.69 -3.18 4.34
C LEU A 117 18.04 -2.78 4.95
N ASP A 118 18.28 -3.05 6.24
CA ASP A 118 19.59 -2.81 6.85
C ASP A 118 20.71 -3.54 6.08
N GLY A 119 21.82 -2.83 5.86
CA GLY A 119 22.93 -3.29 5.02
C GLY A 119 22.64 -3.39 3.51
N ARG A 120 21.45 -3.02 3.04
CA ARG A 120 21.06 -3.06 1.60
C ARG A 120 20.85 -1.68 0.97
N ILE A 121 20.73 -0.64 1.80
CA ILE A 121 20.53 0.74 1.39
C ILE A 121 21.48 1.66 2.16
N GLU A 122 21.80 2.80 1.58
CA GLU A 122 22.76 3.75 2.14
C GLU A 122 22.20 4.59 3.28
N LEU A 123 20.89 4.86 3.26
CA LEU A 123 20.28 5.87 4.12
C LEU A 123 18.83 5.50 4.49
N ILE A 124 18.48 5.77 5.74
CA ILE A 124 17.09 5.81 6.22
C ILE A 124 16.85 7.18 6.83
N LEU A 125 15.88 7.92 6.27
CA LEU A 125 15.40 9.16 6.87
C LEU A 125 14.26 8.83 7.83
N ASP A 126 14.48 9.06 9.13
CA ASP A 126 13.44 8.85 10.14
C ASP A 126 12.58 10.10 10.28
N GLY A 127 11.40 10.07 9.65
CA GLY A 127 10.36 11.09 9.77
C GLY A 127 9.27 10.74 10.78
N GLY A 128 9.46 9.71 11.61
CA GLY A 128 8.42 9.16 12.47
C GLY A 128 7.41 8.26 11.74
N PRO A 129 6.30 7.89 12.42
CA PRO A 129 5.26 7.06 11.83
C PRO A 129 4.50 7.74 10.68
N THR A 130 4.10 6.98 9.67
CA THR A 130 3.30 7.52 8.56
C THR A 130 1.88 7.88 9.03
N PRO A 131 1.31 9.02 8.60
CA PRO A 131 0.03 9.51 9.13
C PRO A 131 -1.19 8.72 8.65
N VAL A 132 -1.12 8.07 7.48
CA VAL A 132 -2.22 7.31 6.86
C VAL A 132 -2.06 5.79 7.04
N GLY A 133 -0.82 5.29 7.19
CA GLY A 133 -0.50 3.85 7.37
C GLY A 133 -0.69 2.92 6.17
N VAL A 134 -1.49 3.30 5.18
CA VAL A 134 -1.68 2.54 3.92
C VAL A 134 -1.13 3.31 2.71
N GLU A 135 -0.90 2.60 1.60
CA GLU A 135 -0.37 3.20 0.38
C GLU A 135 -1.37 4.16 -0.29
N SER A 136 -0.86 4.93 -1.26
CA SER A 136 -1.70 5.79 -2.08
C SER A 136 -2.73 5.01 -2.91
N THR A 137 -3.87 5.66 -3.13
CA THR A 137 -4.86 5.23 -4.12
C THR A 137 -4.26 5.36 -5.51
N VAL A 138 -4.42 4.36 -6.37
CA VAL A 138 -3.89 4.40 -7.75
C VAL A 138 -5.04 4.44 -8.73
N LEU A 139 -5.11 5.52 -9.50
CA LEU A 139 -6.15 5.80 -10.48
C LEU A 139 -5.53 5.87 -11.88
N ASP A 140 -6.00 5.01 -12.78
CA ASP A 140 -5.66 5.09 -14.20
C ASP A 140 -6.50 6.16 -14.89
N MET A 141 -5.81 7.11 -15.51
CA MET A 141 -6.37 8.26 -16.22
C MET A 141 -6.01 8.25 -17.70
N THR A 142 -5.50 7.13 -18.24
CA THR A 142 -5.13 7.03 -19.67
C THR A 142 -6.31 6.72 -20.58
N GLY A 143 -7.40 6.16 -20.04
CA GLY A 143 -8.62 5.86 -20.79
C GLY A 143 -9.68 6.96 -20.67
N GLU A 144 -10.79 6.81 -21.40
CA GLU A 144 -11.92 7.75 -21.37
C GLU A 144 -12.59 7.83 -19.98
N SER A 145 -12.62 6.69 -19.27
CA SER A 145 -13.20 6.57 -17.94
C SER A 145 -12.12 6.27 -16.89
N PRO A 146 -12.05 7.02 -15.77
CA PRO A 146 -11.12 6.75 -14.69
C PRO A 146 -11.32 5.34 -14.13
N LEU A 147 -10.21 4.63 -13.92
CA LEU A 147 -10.20 3.27 -13.42
C LEU A 147 -9.36 3.18 -12.13
N LEU A 148 -10.02 2.89 -11.01
CA LEU A 148 -9.36 2.60 -9.75
C LEU A 148 -8.62 1.26 -9.86
N LEU A 149 -7.29 1.33 -9.98
CA LEU A 149 -6.41 0.16 -10.04
C LEU A 149 -6.11 -0.37 -8.64
N ARG A 150 -5.97 0.50 -7.64
CA ARG A 150 -5.66 0.11 -6.26
C ARG A 150 -6.34 1.03 -5.25
N PRO A 151 -7.16 0.51 -4.32
CA PRO A 151 -7.64 1.30 -3.19
C PRO A 151 -6.48 1.66 -2.27
N GLY A 152 -6.49 2.88 -1.73
CA GLY A 152 -5.44 3.42 -0.87
C GLY A 152 -5.96 4.54 0.02
N GLY A 153 -5.10 5.52 0.34
CA GLY A 153 -5.40 6.62 1.24
C GLY A 153 -6.45 7.64 0.77
N VAL A 154 -6.86 7.64 -0.51
CA VAL A 154 -8.03 8.40 -0.99
C VAL A 154 -9.21 7.44 -1.19
N PRO A 155 -10.32 7.62 -0.45
CA PRO A 155 -11.54 6.81 -0.62
C PRO A 155 -12.13 6.89 -2.03
N LEU A 156 -12.76 5.79 -2.48
CA LEU A 156 -13.45 5.76 -3.78
C LEU A 156 -14.60 6.77 -3.82
N GLU A 157 -15.24 7.00 -2.69
CA GLU A 157 -16.35 7.93 -2.54
C GLU A 157 -15.89 9.36 -2.83
N ALA A 158 -14.73 9.78 -2.30
CA ALA A 158 -14.12 11.07 -2.59
C ALA A 158 -13.71 11.20 -4.07
N LEU A 159 -13.19 10.13 -4.68
CA LEU A 159 -12.90 10.11 -6.11
C LEU A 159 -14.18 10.29 -6.94
N ARG A 160 -15.26 9.61 -6.58
CA ARG A 160 -16.54 9.70 -7.31
C ARG A 160 -17.20 11.06 -7.18
N GLU A 161 -17.10 11.66 -6.00
CA GLU A 161 -17.56 13.04 -5.79
C GLU A 161 -16.82 14.03 -6.69
N ALA A 162 -15.51 13.85 -6.86
CA ALA A 162 -14.69 14.72 -7.69
C ALA A 162 -14.83 14.46 -9.20
N LEU A 163 -15.00 13.20 -9.60
CA LEU A 163 -14.86 12.76 -10.99
C LEU A 163 -16.14 12.26 -11.65
N GLY A 164 -17.22 12.09 -10.88
CA GLY A 164 -18.37 11.30 -11.29
C GLY A 164 -18.05 9.80 -11.29
N PRO A 165 -18.61 9.00 -12.22
CA PRO A 165 -18.38 7.57 -12.26
C PRO A 165 -16.89 7.19 -12.36
N VAL A 166 -16.45 6.35 -11.42
CA VAL A 166 -15.11 5.74 -11.41
C VAL A 166 -15.28 4.22 -11.44
N ARG A 167 -14.67 3.59 -12.45
CA ARG A 167 -14.62 2.13 -12.57
C ARG A 167 -13.66 1.55 -11.53
N VAL A 168 -13.90 0.33 -11.09
CA VAL A 168 -13.01 -0.39 -10.18
C VAL A 168 -12.55 -1.66 -10.89
N VAL A 169 -11.26 -1.95 -10.83
CA VAL A 169 -10.73 -3.21 -11.37
C VAL A 169 -11.38 -4.38 -10.62
N ALA A 170 -12.03 -5.29 -11.36
CA ALA A 170 -12.48 -6.57 -10.81
C ALA A 170 -11.26 -7.48 -10.63
N GLY A 171 -11.19 -8.22 -9.52
CA GLY A 171 -10.00 -8.98 -9.09
C GLY A 171 -9.44 -10.03 -10.06
N ALA A 172 -10.08 -10.26 -11.21
CA ALA A 172 -9.65 -11.18 -12.27
C ALA A 172 -9.00 -10.50 -13.49
N ASP A 173 -8.93 -9.16 -13.54
CA ASP A 173 -8.43 -8.45 -14.72
C ASP A 173 -6.89 -8.33 -14.69
N HIS A 174 -6.20 -9.39 -15.13
CA HIS A 174 -4.74 -9.52 -15.09
C HIS A 174 -3.98 -8.48 -15.93
N GLU A 175 -4.64 -7.90 -16.94
CA GLU A 175 -4.04 -6.90 -17.83
C GLU A 175 -4.04 -5.51 -17.17
N ALA A 176 -5.18 -5.08 -16.62
CA ALA A 176 -5.27 -3.88 -15.79
C ALA A 176 -4.39 -4.00 -14.52
N ALA A 177 -4.25 -5.21 -13.99
CA ALA A 177 -3.41 -5.50 -12.83
C ALA A 177 -1.90 -5.27 -13.07
N GLY A 178 -1.42 -5.33 -14.31
CA GLY A 178 0.00 -5.11 -14.63
C GLY A 178 0.46 -3.65 -14.49
N ARG A 179 -0.49 -2.70 -14.52
CA ARG A 179 -0.20 -1.26 -14.56
C ARG A 179 -0.03 -0.62 -13.19
N SER A 180 -0.29 -1.34 -12.10
CA SER A 180 -0.21 -0.80 -10.73
C SER A 180 0.61 -1.69 -9.80
N PRO A 181 1.43 -1.09 -8.91
CA PRO A 181 2.19 -1.85 -7.91
C PRO A 181 1.29 -2.63 -6.95
N GLY A 182 1.61 -3.91 -6.75
CA GLY A 182 1.04 -4.74 -5.67
C GLY A 182 -0.11 -5.67 -6.09
N LEU A 183 -0.37 -5.81 -7.39
CA LEU A 183 -1.50 -6.60 -7.90
C LEU A 183 -1.16 -8.04 -8.33
N ARG A 184 0.13 -8.42 -8.43
CA ARG A 184 0.55 -9.68 -9.10
C ARG A 184 1.05 -10.84 -8.21
N TYR A 185 1.06 -10.72 -6.88
CA TYR A 185 1.58 -11.78 -5.99
C TYR A 185 0.95 -11.68 -4.59
N ARG A 186 1.14 -12.70 -3.73
CA ARG A 186 0.94 -12.57 -2.28
C ARG A 186 1.73 -11.34 -1.80
N HIS A 187 1.01 -10.37 -1.25
CA HIS A 187 1.56 -9.05 -0.94
C HIS A 187 0.96 -8.56 0.38
N TYR A 188 1.75 -7.80 1.12
CA TYR A 188 1.41 -7.35 2.47
C TYR A 188 1.32 -8.49 3.50
N ALA A 189 1.89 -9.65 3.18
CA ALA A 189 1.77 -10.84 4.00
C ALA A 189 2.81 -10.83 5.13
N PRO A 190 2.39 -10.87 6.41
CA PRO A 190 3.28 -11.18 7.51
C PRO A 190 3.83 -12.62 7.37
N ARG A 191 4.78 -13.00 8.22
CA ARG A 191 5.25 -14.39 8.32
C ARG A 191 4.13 -15.30 8.83
N ALA A 192 3.34 -14.78 9.79
CA ALA A 192 2.15 -15.46 10.26
C ALA A 192 1.13 -15.68 9.13
N GLU A 193 0.39 -16.79 9.21
CA GLU A 193 -0.76 -17.05 8.35
C GLU A 193 -1.89 -16.08 8.70
N VAL A 194 -2.48 -15.40 7.72
CA VAL A 194 -3.60 -14.48 7.96
C VAL A 194 -4.90 -15.18 7.57
N VAL A 195 -5.84 -15.23 8.49
CA VAL A 195 -7.18 -15.80 8.29
C VAL A 195 -8.21 -14.70 8.49
N LEU A 196 -8.98 -14.41 7.45
CA LEU A 196 -10.06 -13.43 7.49
C LEU A 196 -11.37 -14.14 7.86
N VAL A 197 -12.10 -13.59 8.83
CA VAL A 197 -13.39 -14.13 9.28
C VAL A 197 -14.46 -13.04 9.36
N ASP A 198 -15.72 -13.46 9.38
CA ASP A 198 -16.83 -12.53 9.56
C ASP A 198 -16.80 -11.87 10.96
N PRO A 199 -17.31 -10.63 11.09
CA PRO A 199 -17.42 -9.98 12.39
C PRO A 199 -18.22 -10.85 13.36
N GLY A 200 -17.70 -11.11 14.55
CA GLY A 200 -18.35 -12.01 15.52
C GLY A 200 -17.76 -13.41 15.56
N ALA A 201 -17.13 -13.87 14.47
CA ALA A 201 -16.68 -15.26 14.35
C ALA A 201 -15.27 -15.50 14.92
N GLY A 202 -14.55 -14.46 15.33
CA GLY A 202 -13.15 -14.55 15.75
C GLY A 202 -12.87 -15.52 16.89
N GLU A 203 -13.68 -15.49 17.96
CA GLU A 203 -13.50 -16.34 19.14
C GLU A 203 -13.67 -17.83 18.83
N THR A 204 -14.59 -18.18 17.95
CA THR A 204 -14.79 -19.55 17.48
C THR A 204 -13.67 -19.95 16.52
N ALA A 205 -13.28 -19.05 15.63
CA ALA A 205 -12.26 -19.31 14.62
C ALA A 205 -10.89 -19.64 15.23
N VAL A 206 -10.50 -19.03 16.36
CA VAL A 206 -9.19 -19.31 16.98
C VAL A 206 -9.08 -20.70 17.63
N GLN A 207 -10.20 -21.36 17.94
CA GLN A 207 -10.21 -22.58 18.77
C GLN A 207 -9.35 -23.74 18.22
N PRO A 208 -9.38 -24.06 16.91
CA PRO A 208 -8.59 -25.18 16.38
C PRO A 208 -7.08 -24.99 16.59
N TRP A 209 -6.57 -23.77 16.44
CA TRP A 209 -5.15 -23.48 16.64
C TRP A 209 -4.76 -23.46 18.11
N LEU A 210 -5.64 -22.95 18.99
CA LEU A 210 -5.43 -23.03 20.44
C LEU A 210 -5.40 -24.49 20.93
N ALA A 211 -6.29 -25.34 20.44
CA ALA A 211 -6.31 -26.77 20.76
C ALA A 211 -5.03 -27.50 20.29
N ALA A 212 -4.46 -27.06 19.17
CA ALA A 212 -3.18 -27.55 18.66
C ALA A 212 -1.96 -26.92 19.35
N GLY A 213 -2.14 -26.02 20.32
CA GLY A 213 -1.06 -25.34 21.03
C GLY A 213 -0.28 -24.33 20.18
N ARG A 214 -0.83 -23.86 19.05
CA ARG A 214 -0.17 -22.91 18.15
C ARG A 214 -0.42 -21.46 18.61
N PRO A 215 0.60 -20.58 18.63
CA PRO A 215 0.42 -19.15 18.92
C PRO A 215 -0.50 -18.47 17.91
N VAL A 216 -1.60 -17.90 18.39
CA VAL A 216 -2.62 -17.26 17.54
C VAL A 216 -2.93 -15.86 18.05
N ALA A 217 -3.14 -14.92 17.13
CA ALA A 217 -3.68 -13.61 17.42
C ALA A 217 -5.13 -13.51 16.94
N LEU A 218 -5.97 -12.86 17.74
CA LEU A 218 -7.31 -12.42 17.34
C LEU A 218 -7.32 -10.90 17.25
N VAL A 219 -7.54 -10.38 16.05
CA VAL A 219 -7.65 -8.95 15.75
C VAL A 219 -9.11 -8.60 15.49
N SER A 220 -9.67 -7.71 16.30
CA SER A 220 -11.08 -7.29 16.22
C SER A 220 -11.23 -5.80 16.52
N GLN A 221 -12.32 -5.16 16.07
CA GLN A 221 -12.73 -3.83 16.55
C GLN A 221 -13.59 -3.90 17.83
N ARG A 222 -13.99 -5.10 18.24
CA ARG A 222 -14.77 -5.34 19.46
C ARG A 222 -13.83 -5.64 20.62
N LEU A 223 -14.24 -5.25 21.82
CA LEU A 223 -13.58 -5.72 23.03
C LEU A 223 -13.83 -7.23 23.18
N ILE A 224 -12.76 -8.02 23.18
CA ILE A 224 -12.82 -9.47 23.39
C ILE A 224 -12.17 -9.79 24.73
N ALA A 225 -12.96 -10.27 25.68
CA ALA A 225 -12.50 -10.67 27.02
C ALA A 225 -12.17 -12.17 27.05
N LEU A 226 -11.29 -12.61 26.15
CA LEU A 226 -10.85 -14.00 26.06
C LEU A 226 -9.37 -14.10 26.41
N GLU A 227 -9.06 -14.71 27.56
CA GLU A 227 -7.70 -14.96 28.01
C GLU A 227 -7.37 -16.44 27.94
N ARG A 228 -6.38 -16.81 27.12
CA ARG A 228 -5.90 -18.19 26.97
C ARG A 228 -4.39 -18.18 26.77
N PRO A 229 -3.66 -19.22 27.24
CA PRO A 229 -2.26 -19.38 26.88
C PRO A 229 -2.10 -19.36 25.35
N ARG A 230 -1.08 -18.64 24.86
CA ARG A 230 -0.76 -18.52 23.42
C ARG A 230 -1.82 -17.80 22.56
N LEU A 231 -2.80 -17.16 23.18
CA LEU A 231 -3.72 -16.23 22.51
C LEU A 231 -3.25 -14.79 22.73
N THR A 232 -3.08 -14.04 21.65
CA THR A 232 -2.86 -12.60 21.68
C THR A 232 -4.10 -11.88 21.16
N VAL A 233 -4.83 -11.17 22.02
CA VAL A 233 -5.96 -10.34 21.58
C VAL A 233 -5.48 -8.94 21.25
N ARG A 234 -5.93 -8.40 20.12
CA ARG A 234 -5.64 -7.03 19.66
C ARG A 234 -6.92 -6.34 19.25
N VAL A 235 -7.26 -5.28 19.97
CA VAL A 235 -8.42 -4.44 19.67
C VAL A 235 -7.96 -3.27 18.80
N MET A 236 -8.46 -3.22 17.58
CA MET A 236 -8.19 -2.14 16.62
C MET A 236 -9.19 -1.00 16.77
N PRO A 237 -8.83 0.24 16.39
CA PRO A 237 -9.76 1.36 16.40
C PRO A 237 -11.03 1.08 15.57
N ALA A 238 -12.18 1.56 16.07
CA ALA A 238 -13.44 1.52 15.32
C ALA A 238 -13.43 2.47 14.11
N ASP A 239 -12.73 3.60 14.25
CA ASP A 239 -12.42 4.54 13.17
C ASP A 239 -11.50 3.86 12.14
N LEU A 240 -11.92 3.85 10.87
CA LEU A 240 -11.23 3.13 9.79
C LEU A 240 -9.95 3.84 9.34
N ASP A 241 -9.82 5.15 9.56
CA ASP A 241 -8.61 5.90 9.29
C ASP A 241 -7.54 5.59 10.33
N ALA A 242 -7.92 5.54 11.61
CA ALA A 242 -7.04 5.06 12.67
C ALA A 242 -6.67 3.58 12.49
N TYR A 243 -7.61 2.72 12.11
CA TYR A 243 -7.32 1.32 11.79
C TYR A 243 -6.29 1.22 10.66
N ALA A 244 -6.49 1.93 9.55
CA ALA A 244 -5.58 1.91 8.41
C ALA A 244 -4.17 2.38 8.80
N ARG A 245 -4.08 3.39 9.68
CA ARG A 245 -2.81 3.88 10.24
C ARG A 245 -2.01 2.78 10.93
N ASP A 246 -2.69 1.95 11.71
CA ASP A 246 -2.07 0.98 12.62
C ASP A 246 -1.91 -0.41 12.00
N LEU A 247 -2.65 -0.74 10.93
CA LEU A 247 -2.73 -2.07 10.33
C LEU A 247 -1.37 -2.73 10.10
N PHE A 248 -0.47 -2.11 9.34
CA PHE A 248 0.82 -2.75 9.03
C PHE A 248 1.78 -2.77 10.22
N ALA A 249 1.69 -1.80 11.13
CA ALA A 249 2.47 -1.82 12.36
C ALA A 249 2.06 -3.02 13.22
N LEU A 250 0.75 -3.26 13.36
CA LEU A 250 0.20 -4.41 14.07
C LEU A 250 0.67 -5.73 13.44
N LEU A 251 0.56 -5.89 12.12
CA LEU A 251 0.98 -7.15 11.47
C LEU A 251 2.47 -7.45 11.71
N ARG A 252 3.32 -6.42 11.72
CA ARG A 252 4.76 -6.56 12.03
C ARG A 252 5.03 -6.81 13.51
N GLU A 253 4.26 -6.21 14.41
CA GLU A 253 4.33 -6.48 15.84
C GLU A 253 4.00 -7.94 16.14
N LEU A 254 2.94 -8.48 15.52
CA LEU A 254 2.53 -9.87 15.70
C LEU A 254 3.57 -10.88 15.17
N ASP A 255 4.21 -10.57 14.04
CA ASP A 255 5.36 -11.34 13.54
C ASP A 255 6.51 -11.36 14.56
N THR A 256 6.79 -10.21 15.19
CA THR A 256 7.86 -10.08 16.19
C THR A 256 7.52 -10.82 17.48
N ALA A 257 6.23 -10.86 17.84
CA ALA A 257 5.73 -11.61 18.98
C ALA A 257 5.70 -13.14 18.76
N GLY A 258 6.08 -13.62 17.58
CA GLY A 258 6.12 -15.05 17.26
C GLY A 258 4.73 -15.68 17.08
N VAL A 259 3.73 -14.89 16.71
CA VAL A 259 2.41 -15.41 16.34
C VAL A 259 2.52 -16.21 15.04
N GLU A 260 1.89 -17.38 14.99
CA GLU A 260 1.86 -18.22 13.78
C GLU A 260 0.61 -17.97 12.93
N ILE A 261 -0.51 -17.62 13.56
CA ILE A 261 -1.80 -17.39 12.90
C ILE A 261 -2.41 -16.08 13.38
N ILE A 262 -2.82 -15.21 12.46
CA ILE A 262 -3.51 -13.96 12.73
C ILE A 262 -4.94 -14.09 12.19
N VAL A 263 -5.89 -14.31 13.09
CA VAL A 263 -7.32 -14.27 12.78
C VAL A 263 -7.79 -12.82 12.85
N VAL A 264 -8.30 -12.28 11.75
CA VAL A 264 -8.75 -10.90 11.64
C VAL A 264 -10.22 -10.87 11.29
N GLU A 265 -11.03 -10.16 12.08
CA GLU A 265 -12.43 -9.91 11.75
C GLU A 265 -12.54 -8.86 10.63
N ALA A 266 -13.39 -9.12 9.65
CA ALA A 266 -13.64 -8.20 8.54
C ALA A 266 -14.20 -6.85 9.04
N VAL A 267 -13.92 -5.79 8.29
CA VAL A 267 -14.42 -4.43 8.55
C VAL A 267 -15.35 -3.97 7.42
N PRO A 268 -16.25 -2.99 7.66
CA PRO A 268 -17.12 -2.46 6.61
C PRO A 268 -16.32 -1.86 5.43
N GLU A 269 -16.66 -2.22 4.19
CA GLU A 269 -15.96 -1.76 2.97
C GLU A 269 -16.43 -0.38 2.47
N ARG A 270 -16.34 0.61 3.36
CA ARG A 270 -16.58 2.04 3.09
C ARG A 270 -15.36 2.86 3.50
N GLY A 271 -15.11 3.99 2.83
CA GLY A 271 -13.94 4.80 3.16
C GLY A 271 -12.64 3.99 3.03
N LEU A 272 -11.75 4.10 4.02
CA LEU A 272 -10.52 3.29 4.09
C LEU A 272 -10.76 1.82 4.45
N GLY A 273 -11.96 1.43 4.87
CA GLY A 273 -12.31 0.02 5.08
C GLY A 273 -12.15 -0.84 3.82
N ARG A 274 -12.42 -0.28 2.63
CA ARG A 274 -12.16 -0.96 1.36
C ARG A 274 -10.66 -1.21 1.16
N THR A 275 -9.82 -0.25 1.55
CA THR A 275 -8.35 -0.39 1.49
C THR A 275 -7.88 -1.44 2.49
N ILE A 276 -8.34 -1.37 3.75
CA ILE A 276 -8.01 -2.35 4.80
C ILE A 276 -8.34 -3.78 4.32
N MET A 277 -9.56 -3.99 3.83
CA MET A 277 -10.01 -5.30 3.35
C MET A 277 -9.23 -5.78 2.12
N ASP A 278 -8.86 -4.90 1.18
CA ASP A 278 -7.97 -5.25 0.08
C ASP A 278 -6.59 -5.74 0.61
N ARG A 279 -6.00 -5.06 1.59
CA ARG A 279 -4.71 -5.47 2.17
C ARG A 279 -4.81 -6.80 2.91
N LEU A 280 -5.84 -6.98 3.74
CA LEU A 280 -6.06 -8.21 4.49
C LEU A 280 -6.31 -9.41 3.56
N ARG A 281 -7.12 -9.27 2.51
CA ARG A 281 -7.35 -10.34 1.53
C ARG A 281 -6.08 -10.75 0.80
N ARG A 282 -5.23 -9.79 0.44
CA ARG A 282 -3.92 -10.08 -0.20
C ARG A 282 -2.94 -10.75 0.76
N ALA A 283 -2.96 -10.38 2.03
CA ALA A 283 -2.15 -11.01 3.07
C ALA A 283 -2.58 -12.46 3.33
N ALA A 284 -3.89 -12.72 3.28
CA ALA A 284 -4.53 -14.02 3.45
C ALA A 284 -4.53 -14.90 2.19
N ALA A 285 -4.10 -14.38 1.03
CA ALA A 285 -4.08 -15.14 -0.21
C ALA A 285 -3.09 -16.33 -0.11
N PRO A 286 -3.40 -17.47 -0.76
CA PRO A 286 -2.48 -18.60 -0.84
C PRO A 286 -1.13 -18.20 -1.43
N SER A 287 -0.08 -18.93 -1.03
CA SER A 287 1.29 -18.71 -1.53
C SER A 287 1.48 -19.28 -2.93
#